data_AF-A0A653CDY2-F1
#
_entry.id   AF-A0A653CDY2-F1
#
_cell.length_a   1.000
_cell.length_b   1.000
_cell.length_c   1.000
_cell.angle_alpha   90.00
_cell.angle_beta   90.00
_cell.angle_gamma   90.00
#
_symmetry.space_group_name_H-M   'P 1'
#
loop_
_entity.id
_entity.type
_entity.pdbx_description
1 polymer ?
#
loop_
_entity_poly.entity_id
_entity_poly.type
_entity_poly.pdbx_seq_one_letter_code
_entity_poly.pdbx_strand_id
1 'polypeptide(L)'
;MDLQLRKEFHEVLEKLSEKYGLQDLIYASFTLQYGYRNKYCAADIVYALLAILEASPRDKKPEELFNLALDCLSRSKRDVLDSAIERAKIIVKTLFTTAQSALDLKQVISAGPFVYYIIQEGCLDWYMFSHLQILLLLAHFILRAYVAVSRNRKAPSLPLVVSAPKSLDAGTCIILGIPPLCENSPKNFFGKAFEKAAERINCDSKCDYFDTSYFEIHTKDRTRFFDALTALLS
;
A
#
# COMPACT_ATOMS: atom_id res chain seq x y z
N MET A 1 -18.38 -11.44 -21.99
CA MET A 1 -19.06 -12.34 -21.03
C MET A 1 -20.53 -12.37 -21.40
N ASP A 2 -21.13 -13.55 -21.38
CA ASP A 2 -22.54 -13.73 -21.72
C ASP A 2 -23.46 -12.96 -20.75
N LEU A 3 -24.61 -12.52 -21.24
CA LEU A 3 -25.51 -11.63 -20.53
C LEU A 3 -26.23 -12.34 -19.37
N GLN A 4 -26.49 -13.65 -19.51
CA GLN A 4 -27.02 -14.49 -18.43
C GLN A 4 -26.00 -14.60 -17.30
N LEU A 5 -24.76 -14.99 -17.63
CA LEU A 5 -23.67 -15.09 -16.65
C LEU A 5 -23.45 -13.78 -15.88
N ARG A 6 -23.55 -12.61 -16.52
CA ARG A 6 -23.41 -11.31 -15.83
C ARG A 6 -24.48 -11.05 -14.78
N LYS A 7 -25.70 -11.51 -15.00
CA LYS A 7 -26.81 -11.33 -14.05
C LYS A 7 -26.69 -12.31 -12.88
N GLU A 8 -26.29 -13.54 -13.17
CA GLU A 8 -26.15 -14.60 -12.17
C GLU A 8 -24.86 -14.49 -11.34
N PHE A 9 -23.84 -13.80 -11.85
CA PHE A 9 -22.52 -13.73 -11.22
C PHE A 9 -22.56 -13.28 -9.76
N HIS A 10 -23.34 -12.24 -9.44
CA HIS A 10 -23.42 -11.72 -8.08
C HIS A 10 -24.00 -12.76 -7.11
N GLU A 11 -25.13 -13.38 -7.48
CA GLU A 11 -25.81 -14.36 -6.64
C GLU A 11 -24.96 -15.62 -6.44
N VAL A 12 -24.28 -16.07 -7.50
CA VAL A 12 -23.35 -17.22 -7.41
C VAL A 12 -22.17 -16.88 -6.50
N LEU A 13 -21.61 -15.68 -6.62
CA LEU A 13 -20.47 -15.25 -5.81
C LEU A 13 -20.84 -15.15 -4.32
N GLU A 14 -22.03 -14.64 -4.01
CA GLU A 14 -22.57 -14.58 -2.65
C GLU A 14 -22.69 -15.98 -2.04
N LYS A 15 -23.34 -16.92 -2.74
CA LYS A 15 -23.48 -18.33 -2.29
C LYS A 15 -22.14 -19.04 -2.08
N LEU A 16 -21.16 -18.77 -2.95
CA LEU A 16 -19.84 -19.41 -2.85
C LEU A 16 -18.95 -18.74 -1.79
N SER A 17 -19.13 -17.44 -1.53
CA SER A 17 -18.31 -16.69 -0.57
C SER A 17 -18.36 -17.31 0.83
N GLU A 18 -19.55 -17.68 1.30
CA GLU A 18 -19.76 -18.36 2.58
C GLU A 18 -19.03 -19.71 2.66
N LYS A 19 -19.06 -20.47 1.55
CA LYS A 19 -18.44 -21.79 1.48
C LYS A 19 -16.91 -21.74 1.57
N TYR A 20 -16.29 -20.72 0.99
CA TYR A 20 -14.83 -20.57 0.95
C TYR A 20 -14.27 -19.65 2.05
N GLY A 21 -15.11 -19.18 2.97
CA GLY A 21 -14.68 -18.26 4.04
C GLY A 21 -14.24 -16.89 3.52
N LEU A 22 -14.73 -16.48 2.35
CA LEU A 22 -14.46 -15.16 1.76
C LEU A 22 -15.43 -14.14 2.36
N GLN A 23 -15.11 -13.67 3.56
CA GLN A 23 -15.88 -12.64 4.24
C GLN A 23 -15.61 -11.26 3.63
N ASP A 24 -16.57 -10.35 3.74
CA ASP A 24 -16.48 -8.94 3.32
C ASP A 24 -16.22 -8.69 1.83
N LEU A 25 -16.53 -9.67 0.97
CA LEU A 25 -16.38 -9.51 -0.47
C LEU A 25 -17.48 -8.61 -1.06
N ILE A 26 -18.67 -8.63 -0.46
CA ILE A 26 -19.82 -7.80 -0.84
C ILE A 26 -19.89 -6.63 0.14
N TYR A 27 -19.89 -5.41 -0.40
CA TYR A 27 -20.04 -4.19 0.37
C TYR A 27 -20.89 -3.19 -0.39
N ALA A 28 -21.56 -2.30 0.35
CA ALA A 28 -22.36 -1.24 -0.25
C ALA A 28 -21.45 -0.23 -0.95
N SER A 29 -21.74 0.06 -2.22
CA SER A 29 -20.98 1.01 -3.04
C SER A 29 -21.89 1.70 -4.05
N PHE A 30 -21.34 2.67 -4.77
CA PHE A 30 -22.05 3.46 -5.78
C PHE A 30 -21.48 3.18 -7.17
N THR A 31 -22.37 3.19 -8.16
CA THR A 31 -22.00 3.11 -9.57
C THR A 31 -22.51 4.33 -10.31
N LEU A 32 -21.66 4.91 -11.14
CA LEU A 32 -22.01 5.99 -12.04
C LEU A 32 -22.19 5.42 -13.44
N GLN A 33 -23.37 5.60 -14.02
CA GLN A 33 -23.62 5.27 -15.42
C GLN A 33 -23.80 6.55 -16.22
N TYR A 34 -22.96 6.73 -17.23
CA TYR A 34 -23.05 7.82 -18.18
C TYR A 34 -23.29 7.27 -19.59
N GLY A 35 -24.43 7.62 -20.19
CA GLY A 35 -24.81 7.14 -21.51
C GLY A 35 -25.00 5.62 -21.55
N TYR A 36 -24.74 5.03 -22.72
CA TYR A 36 -25.11 3.63 -22.99
C TYR A 36 -24.03 2.60 -22.61
N ARG A 37 -22.74 2.98 -22.66
CA ARG A 37 -21.62 2.03 -22.48
C ARG A 37 -20.82 2.26 -21.19
N ASN A 38 -20.82 3.47 -20.66
CA ASN A 38 -19.85 3.84 -19.64
C ASN A 38 -20.47 3.70 -18.26
N LYS A 39 -20.19 2.57 -17.59
CA LYS A 39 -20.56 2.32 -16.21
C LYS A 39 -19.28 2.17 -15.39
N TYR A 40 -19.09 3.05 -14.42
CA TYR A 40 -17.91 3.08 -13.55
C TYR A 40 -18.33 2.84 -12.11
N CYS A 41 -17.55 2.06 -11.36
CA CYS A 41 -17.73 1.92 -9.92
C CYS A 41 -16.96 3.02 -9.19
N ALA A 42 -17.43 3.44 -8.01
CA ALA A 42 -16.75 4.44 -7.21
C ALA A 42 -15.30 4.04 -6.89
N ALA A 43 -15.07 2.77 -6.57
CA ALA A 43 -13.74 2.24 -6.28
C ALA A 43 -12.79 2.32 -7.49
N ASP A 44 -13.28 2.05 -8.72
CA ASP A 44 -12.47 2.09 -9.94
C ASP A 44 -11.89 3.49 -10.17
N ILE A 45 -12.71 4.53 -9.92
CA ILE A 45 -12.29 5.93 -10.04
C ILE A 45 -11.22 6.23 -8.99
N VAL A 46 -11.40 5.80 -7.73
CA VAL A 46 -10.41 6.01 -6.67
C VAL A 46 -9.06 5.37 -7.04
N TYR A 47 -9.05 4.11 -7.47
CA TYR A 47 -7.81 3.44 -7.89
C TYR A 47 -7.15 4.12 -9.10
N ALA A 48 -7.94 4.62 -10.05
CA ALA A 48 -7.43 5.36 -11.20
C ALA A 48 -6.77 6.69 -10.77
N LEU A 49 -7.38 7.43 -9.84
CA LEU A 49 -6.81 8.68 -9.31
C LEU A 49 -5.51 8.42 -8.55
N LEU A 50 -5.48 7.40 -7.70
CA LEU A 50 -4.27 6.99 -6.98
C LEU A 50 -3.15 6.63 -7.95
N ALA A 51 -3.46 5.93 -9.05
CA ALA A 51 -2.48 5.54 -10.05
C ALA A 51 -1.85 6.72 -10.81
N ILE A 52 -2.57 7.84 -10.92
CA ILE A 52 -2.06 9.10 -11.51
C ILE A 52 -1.24 9.88 -10.48
N LEU A 53 -1.78 10.07 -9.28
CA LEU A 53 -1.11 10.85 -8.24
C LEU A 53 0.24 10.24 -7.85
N GLU A 54 0.30 8.92 -7.80
CA GLU A 54 1.51 8.16 -7.46
C GLU A 54 2.24 7.66 -8.72
N ALA A 55 2.00 8.31 -9.86
CA ALA A 55 2.78 8.07 -11.05
C ALA A 55 4.20 8.62 -10.89
N SER A 56 5.17 7.88 -11.44
CA SER A 56 6.59 8.20 -11.32
C SER A 56 6.88 9.65 -11.71
N PRO A 57 7.56 10.44 -10.85
CA PRO A 57 7.85 11.85 -11.06
C PRO A 57 8.92 12.08 -12.14
N ARG A 58 9.48 11.02 -12.73
CA ARG A 58 10.46 11.14 -13.81
C ARG A 58 9.87 11.79 -15.06
N ASP A 59 8.55 11.69 -15.23
CA ASP A 59 7.85 12.20 -16.40
C ASP A 59 7.19 13.56 -16.18
N LYS A 60 6.67 13.83 -14.97
CA LYS A 60 5.83 15.01 -14.66
C LYS A 60 5.99 15.51 -13.24
N LYS A 61 5.82 16.82 -13.04
CA LYS A 61 5.82 17.43 -11.70
C LYS A 61 4.58 17.00 -10.90
N PRO A 62 4.66 16.93 -9.55
CA PRO A 62 3.53 16.57 -8.70
C PRO A 62 2.28 17.46 -8.92
N GLU A 63 2.48 18.75 -9.19
CA GLU A 63 1.40 19.70 -9.50
C GLU A 63 0.64 19.33 -10.79
N GLU A 64 1.38 18.88 -11.81
CA GLU A 64 0.78 18.42 -13.07
C GLU A 64 0.00 17.13 -12.86
N LEU A 65 0.52 16.19 -12.06
CA LEU A 65 -0.18 14.97 -11.70
C LEU A 65 -1.47 15.26 -10.91
N PHE A 66 -1.44 16.24 -10.01
CA PHE A 66 -2.63 16.70 -9.29
C PHE A 66 -3.69 17.26 -10.25
N ASN A 67 -3.29 18.10 -11.20
CA ASN A 67 -4.20 18.63 -12.21
C ASN A 67 -4.75 17.52 -13.13
N LEU A 68 -3.94 16.53 -13.49
CA LEU A 68 -4.38 15.36 -14.27
C LEU A 68 -5.37 14.49 -13.48
N ALA A 69 -5.16 14.31 -12.19
CA ALA A 69 -6.11 13.61 -11.33
C ALA A 69 -7.44 14.39 -11.24
N LEU A 70 -7.40 15.71 -11.12
CA LEU A 70 -8.59 16.55 -11.17
C LEU A 70 -9.33 16.43 -12.52
N ASP A 71 -8.57 16.39 -13.61
CA ASP A 71 -9.10 16.20 -14.96
C ASP A 71 -9.86 14.87 -15.12
N CYS A 72 -9.42 13.79 -14.46
CA CYS A 72 -10.11 12.50 -14.47
C CYS A 72 -11.51 12.53 -13.87
N LEU A 73 -11.79 13.48 -12.96
CA LEU A 73 -13.13 13.68 -12.41
C LEU A 73 -14.07 14.41 -13.38
N SER A 74 -13.52 15.04 -14.42
CA SER A 74 -14.31 15.71 -15.44
C SER A 74 -14.95 14.71 -16.41
N ARG A 75 -16.25 14.86 -16.64
CA ARG A 75 -17.02 14.03 -17.59
C ARG A 75 -16.58 14.18 -19.05
N SER A 76 -15.85 15.25 -19.37
CA SER A 76 -15.34 15.53 -20.71
C SER A 76 -14.05 14.77 -21.04
N LYS A 77 -13.19 14.50 -20.04
CA LYS A 77 -11.85 13.94 -20.23
C LYS A 77 -11.80 12.45 -19.90
N ARG A 78 -12.56 11.63 -20.63
CA ARG A 78 -12.67 10.18 -20.35
C ARG A 78 -11.44 9.39 -20.72
N ASP A 79 -10.77 9.77 -21.79
CA ASP A 79 -9.58 9.05 -22.26
C ASP A 79 -8.49 9.05 -21.18
N VAL A 80 -8.40 10.14 -20.40
CA VAL A 80 -7.49 10.24 -19.26
C VAL A 80 -7.88 9.25 -18.17
N LEU A 81 -9.16 9.17 -17.81
CA LEU A 81 -9.67 8.19 -16.84
C LEU A 81 -9.44 6.74 -17.29
N ASP A 82 -9.74 6.41 -18.54
CA ASP A 82 -9.56 5.05 -19.06
C ASP A 82 -8.06 4.66 -19.07
N SER A 83 -7.16 5.58 -19.44
CA SER A 83 -5.71 5.37 -19.34
C SER A 83 -5.24 5.18 -17.89
N ALA A 84 -5.83 5.89 -16.95
CA ALA A 84 -5.54 5.79 -15.52
C ALA A 84 -6.00 4.45 -14.94
N ILE A 85 -7.15 3.94 -15.39
CA ILE A 85 -7.63 2.60 -15.02
C ILE A 85 -6.67 1.52 -15.50
N GLU A 86 -6.16 1.61 -16.74
CA GLU A 86 -5.15 0.67 -17.23
C GLU A 86 -3.85 0.74 -16.40
N ARG A 87 -3.44 1.95 -16.02
CA ARG A 87 -2.29 2.15 -15.13
C ARG A 87 -2.50 1.54 -13.75
N ALA A 88 -3.69 1.71 -13.17
CA ALA A 88 -4.04 1.11 -11.88
C ALA A 88 -3.95 -0.43 -11.92
N LYS A 89 -4.39 -1.05 -13.03
CA LYS A 89 -4.24 -2.51 -13.21
C LYS A 89 -2.79 -2.95 -13.21
N ILE A 90 -1.90 -2.19 -13.84
CA ILE A 90 -0.45 -2.48 -13.85
C ILE A 90 0.09 -2.40 -12.42
N ILE A 91 -0.21 -1.33 -11.69
CA ILE A 91 0.25 -1.15 -10.30
C ILE A 91 -0.21 -2.31 -9.41
N VAL A 92 -1.49 -2.70 -9.48
CA VAL A 92 -2.01 -3.82 -8.67
C VAL A 92 -1.35 -5.15 -9.02
N LYS A 93 -1.06 -5.40 -10.31
CA LYS A 93 -0.32 -6.60 -10.74
C LYS A 93 1.10 -6.60 -10.18
N THR A 94 1.81 -5.47 -10.29
CA THR A 94 3.16 -5.33 -9.74
C THR A 94 3.17 -5.54 -8.23
N LEU A 95 2.27 -4.88 -7.49
CA LEU A 95 2.10 -5.06 -6.05
C LEU A 95 1.94 -6.53 -5.66
N PHE A 96 1.09 -7.26 -6.38
CA PHE A 96 0.88 -8.68 -6.14
C PHE A 96 2.15 -9.51 -6.37
N THR A 97 2.84 -9.30 -7.50
CA THR A 97 4.08 -10.02 -7.81
C THR A 97 5.20 -9.73 -6.81
N THR A 98 5.29 -8.48 -6.32
CA THR A 98 6.27 -8.09 -5.30
C THR A 98 5.94 -8.74 -3.96
N ALA A 99 4.67 -8.70 -3.52
CA ALA A 99 4.24 -9.33 -2.29
C ALA A 99 4.45 -10.85 -2.31
N GLN A 100 4.16 -11.50 -3.44
CA GLN A 100 4.44 -12.93 -3.65
C GLN A 100 5.94 -13.21 -3.53
N SER A 101 6.77 -12.47 -4.26
CA SER A 101 8.23 -12.64 -4.22
C SER A 101 8.80 -12.44 -2.81
N ALA A 102 8.30 -11.45 -2.08
CA ALA A 102 8.72 -11.17 -0.71
C ALA A 102 8.43 -12.34 0.25
N LEU A 103 7.29 -13.02 0.08
CA LEU A 103 6.92 -14.20 0.88
C LEU A 103 7.67 -15.45 0.46
N ASP A 104 7.77 -15.71 -0.85
CA ASP A 104 8.44 -16.89 -1.40
C ASP A 104 9.94 -16.90 -1.02
N LEU A 105 10.58 -15.73 -1.06
CA LEU A 105 11.98 -15.54 -0.64
C LEU A 105 12.14 -15.39 0.88
N LYS A 106 11.06 -15.45 1.66
CA LYS A 106 11.04 -15.27 3.13
C LYS A 106 11.74 -13.98 3.59
N GLN A 107 11.56 -12.90 2.85
CA GLN A 107 12.14 -11.58 3.14
C GLN A 107 11.38 -10.83 4.24
N VAL A 108 10.20 -11.31 4.62
CA VAL A 108 9.39 -10.77 5.72
C VAL A 108 9.85 -11.41 7.03
N ILE A 109 10.58 -10.66 7.85
CA ILE A 109 11.30 -11.16 9.03
C ILE A 109 10.63 -10.64 10.31
N SER A 110 10.49 -11.51 11.32
CA SER A 110 10.01 -11.11 12.64
C SER A 110 11.18 -10.59 13.48
N ALA A 111 11.09 -9.33 13.95
CA ALA A 111 12.05 -8.73 14.89
C ALA A 111 11.70 -9.01 16.37
N GLY A 112 10.59 -9.68 16.64
CA GLY A 112 10.06 -9.88 18.00
C GLY A 112 8.78 -9.09 18.21
N PRO A 113 8.84 -7.78 18.55
CA PRO A 113 7.67 -6.96 18.79
C PRO A 113 6.94 -6.54 17.50
N PHE A 114 7.61 -6.55 16.36
CA PHE A 114 7.03 -6.26 15.04
C PHE A 114 7.65 -7.15 13.96
N VAL A 115 6.99 -7.21 12.82
CA VAL A 115 7.50 -7.81 11.58
C VAL A 115 8.03 -6.69 10.71
N TYR A 116 9.10 -6.92 9.96
CA TYR A 116 9.59 -5.93 9.00
C TYR A 116 9.85 -6.50 7.61
N TYR A 117 9.78 -5.61 6.63
CA TYR A 117 10.12 -5.89 5.25
C TYR A 117 10.95 -4.74 4.67
N ILE A 118 12.04 -5.06 3.99
CA ILE A 118 12.94 -4.07 3.40
C ILE A 118 12.95 -4.26 1.89
N ILE A 119 12.52 -3.25 1.17
CA ILE A 119 12.63 -3.18 -0.29
C ILE A 119 14.08 -2.77 -0.60
N GLN A 120 14.77 -3.63 -1.34
CA GLN A 120 16.15 -3.37 -1.75
C GLN A 120 16.19 -2.52 -3.02
N GLU A 121 17.22 -1.67 -3.10
CA GLU A 121 17.56 -0.93 -4.30
C GLU A 121 17.91 -1.91 -5.44
N GLY A 122 17.34 -1.70 -6.63
CA GLY A 122 17.58 -2.57 -7.79
C GLY A 122 16.53 -3.67 -8.01
N CYS A 123 15.54 -3.81 -7.12
CA CYS A 123 14.37 -4.63 -7.41
C CYS A 123 13.56 -4.04 -8.58
N LEU A 124 12.90 -4.88 -9.39
CA LEU A 124 12.04 -4.40 -10.46
C LEU A 124 10.95 -3.48 -9.87
N ASP A 125 10.73 -2.33 -10.52
CA ASP A 125 9.71 -1.35 -10.10
C ASP A 125 9.89 -0.72 -8.71
N TRP A 126 11.11 -0.77 -8.13
CA TRP A 126 11.39 -0.19 -6.82
C TRP A 126 10.96 1.28 -6.68
N TYR A 127 11.04 2.05 -7.77
CA TYR A 127 10.67 3.46 -7.84
C TYR A 127 9.18 3.70 -7.57
N MET A 128 8.31 2.71 -7.81
CA MET A 128 6.89 2.81 -7.50
C MET A 128 6.66 2.82 -5.99
N PHE A 129 7.52 2.17 -5.21
CA PHE A 129 7.37 2.06 -3.76
C PHE A 129 7.99 3.26 -3.00
N SER A 130 8.62 4.19 -3.72
CA SER A 130 9.02 5.48 -3.15
C SER A 130 7.81 6.40 -2.85
N HIS A 131 6.65 6.05 -3.40
CA HIS A 131 5.38 6.74 -3.22
C HIS A 131 4.61 6.21 -2.01
N LEU A 132 4.04 7.14 -1.22
CA LEU A 132 3.48 6.86 0.10
C LEU A 132 2.30 5.89 0.03
N GLN A 133 1.33 6.13 -0.86
CA GLN A 133 0.12 5.32 -0.92
C GLN A 133 0.38 3.95 -1.52
N ILE A 134 1.28 3.84 -2.50
CA ILE A 134 1.65 2.54 -3.10
C ILE A 134 2.38 1.69 -2.06
N LEU A 135 3.27 2.29 -1.26
CA LEU A 135 3.94 1.61 -0.16
C LEU A 135 2.94 1.11 0.90
N LEU A 136 1.91 1.90 1.22
CA LEU A 136 0.84 1.51 2.14
C LEU A 136 0.03 0.33 1.63
N LEU A 137 -0.38 0.37 0.37
CA LEU A 137 -1.09 -0.75 -0.26
C LEU A 137 -0.23 -2.02 -0.22
N LEU A 138 1.06 -1.93 -0.57
CA LEU A 138 1.99 -3.04 -0.50
C LEU A 138 2.09 -3.59 0.93
N ALA A 139 2.24 -2.72 1.92
CA ALA A 139 2.34 -3.11 3.33
C ALA A 139 1.10 -3.89 3.79
N HIS A 140 -0.11 -3.43 3.42
CA HIS A 140 -1.35 -4.15 3.73
C HIS A 140 -1.43 -5.52 3.04
N PHE A 141 -1.03 -5.62 1.76
CA PHE A 141 -0.98 -6.91 1.06
C PHE A 141 0.01 -7.87 1.73
N ILE A 142 1.21 -7.40 2.05
CA ILE A 142 2.25 -8.20 2.70
C ILE A 142 1.81 -8.65 4.08
N LEU A 143 1.24 -7.77 4.91
CA LEU A 143 0.81 -8.14 6.27
C LEU A 143 -0.31 -9.19 6.23
N ARG A 144 -1.33 -9.00 5.39
CA ARG A 144 -2.42 -9.98 5.25
C ARG A 144 -1.91 -11.33 4.75
N ALA A 145 -1.05 -11.32 3.74
CA ALA A 145 -0.47 -12.54 3.19
C ALA A 145 0.48 -13.23 4.17
N TYR A 146 1.27 -12.47 4.92
CA TYR A 146 2.13 -12.98 5.99
C TYR A 146 1.31 -13.66 7.08
N VAL A 147 0.24 -13.03 7.57
CA VAL A 147 -0.65 -13.61 8.60
C VAL A 147 -1.30 -14.90 8.11
N ALA A 148 -1.73 -14.94 6.84
CA ALA A 148 -2.35 -16.13 6.25
C ALA A 148 -1.38 -17.31 6.07
N VAL A 149 -0.11 -17.03 5.75
CA VAL A 149 0.91 -18.07 5.51
C VAL A 149 1.65 -18.47 6.79
N SER A 150 1.76 -17.56 7.76
CA SER A 150 2.55 -17.77 8.97
C SER A 150 1.92 -18.82 9.88
N ARG A 151 2.76 -19.73 10.38
CA ARG A 151 2.38 -20.72 11.39
C ARG A 151 2.34 -20.14 12.80
N ASN A 152 2.84 -18.91 12.99
CA ASN A 152 2.91 -18.28 14.30
C ASN A 152 1.55 -17.73 14.71
N ARG A 153 1.00 -18.23 15.82
CA ARG A 153 -0.29 -17.76 16.36
C ARG A 153 -0.29 -16.28 16.77
N LYS A 154 0.89 -15.70 17.00
CA LYS A 154 1.06 -14.26 17.30
C LYS A 154 1.14 -13.39 16.04
N ALA A 155 1.26 -13.96 14.84
CA ALA A 155 1.34 -13.19 13.60
C ALA A 155 0.21 -12.14 13.44
N PRO A 156 -1.09 -12.43 13.70
CA PRO A 156 -2.14 -11.43 13.53
C PRO A 156 -2.08 -10.26 14.51
N SER A 157 -1.39 -10.41 15.65
CA SER A 157 -1.20 -9.35 16.65
C SER A 157 0.08 -8.55 16.44
N LEU A 158 0.93 -8.94 15.48
CA LEU A 158 2.17 -8.22 15.20
C LEU A 158 1.94 -7.13 14.14
N PRO A 159 2.39 -5.90 14.38
CA PRO A 159 2.42 -4.87 13.36
C PRO A 159 3.51 -5.13 12.32
N LEU A 160 3.43 -4.43 11.19
CA LEU A 160 4.43 -4.48 10.11
C LEU A 160 5.12 -3.12 9.94
N VAL A 161 6.44 -3.14 9.83
CA VAL A 161 7.27 -1.99 9.45
C VAL A 161 7.90 -2.24 8.08
N VAL A 162 7.63 -1.38 7.11
CA VAL A 162 8.18 -1.48 5.75
C VAL A 162 9.17 -0.36 5.51
N SER A 163 10.32 -0.67 4.92
CA SER A 163 11.28 0.33 4.44
C SER A 163 11.44 0.27 2.93
N ALA A 164 11.42 1.42 2.27
CA ALA A 164 11.62 1.57 0.84
C ALA A 164 12.59 2.71 0.51
N PRO A 165 13.42 2.60 -0.54
CA PRO A 165 14.27 3.71 -0.97
C PRO A 165 13.42 4.87 -1.52
N LYS A 166 13.74 6.11 -1.13
CA LYS A 166 13.07 7.32 -1.62
C LYS A 166 13.90 8.07 -2.65
N SER A 167 15.14 8.38 -2.30
CA SER A 167 16.07 9.09 -3.17
C SER A 167 17.43 8.44 -3.07
N LEU A 168 17.94 7.98 -4.21
CA LEU A 168 19.27 7.38 -4.32
C LEU A 168 20.35 8.44 -4.11
N ASP A 169 20.16 9.64 -4.65
CA ASP A 169 21.15 10.72 -4.60
C ASP A 169 21.37 11.24 -3.17
N ALA A 170 20.29 11.32 -2.40
CA ALA A 170 20.35 11.74 -0.99
C ALA A 170 20.65 10.57 -0.03
N GLY A 171 20.60 9.32 -0.51
CA GLY A 171 20.75 8.12 0.33
C GLY A 171 19.69 8.03 1.43
N THR A 172 18.45 8.40 1.11
CA THR A 172 17.31 8.44 2.04
C THR A 172 16.30 7.34 1.75
N CYS A 173 15.75 6.75 2.80
CA CYS A 173 14.66 5.77 2.74
C CYS A 173 13.43 6.26 3.50
N ILE A 174 12.26 5.84 3.02
CA ILE A 174 10.98 5.98 3.72
C ILE A 174 10.77 4.73 4.56
N ILE A 175 10.25 4.93 5.77
CA ILE A 175 9.78 3.91 6.69
C ILE A 175 8.29 4.14 6.90
N LEU A 176 7.52 3.06 6.83
CA LEU A 176 6.09 3.04 7.10
C LEU A 176 5.81 2.00 8.19
N GLY A 177 5.07 2.38 9.22
CA GLY A 177 4.54 1.45 10.22
C GLY A 177 3.04 1.28 10.10
N ILE A 178 2.55 0.03 9.95
CA ILE A 178 1.12 -0.28 9.92
C ILE A 178 0.71 -1.12 11.15
N PRO A 179 -0.50 -0.89 11.70
CA PRO A 179 -1.00 -1.63 12.85
C PRO A 179 -1.25 -3.11 12.54
N PRO A 180 -1.37 -3.96 13.58
CA PRO A 180 -1.69 -5.38 13.43
C PRO A 180 -3.10 -5.60 12.87
N LEU A 181 -3.31 -6.72 12.17
CA LEU A 181 -4.59 -7.05 11.53
C LEU A 181 -5.72 -7.33 12.54
N CYS A 182 -5.38 -7.80 13.75
CA CYS A 182 -6.37 -8.13 14.78
C CYS A 182 -7.08 -6.90 15.37
N GLU A 183 -6.48 -5.71 15.24
CA GLU A 183 -7.03 -4.50 15.83
C GLU A 183 -7.94 -3.76 14.83
N ASN A 184 -9.22 -3.61 15.19
CA ASN A 184 -10.18 -2.78 14.44
C ASN A 184 -10.05 -1.28 14.78
N SER A 185 -9.08 -0.91 15.62
CA SER A 185 -8.84 0.47 16.02
C SER A 185 -8.14 1.21 14.87
N PRO A 186 -8.60 2.42 14.49
CA PRO A 186 -7.92 3.24 13.49
C PRO A 186 -6.63 3.88 14.02
N LYS A 187 -6.24 3.62 15.28
CA LYS A 187 -5.11 4.30 15.91
C LYS A 187 -3.80 3.64 15.50
N ASN A 188 -2.94 4.42 14.86
CA ASN A 188 -1.57 4.03 14.59
C ASN A 188 -0.62 4.63 15.65
N PHE A 189 0.11 3.78 16.37
CA PHE A 189 1.06 4.23 17.39
C PHE A 189 2.48 4.49 16.86
N PHE A 190 2.76 4.12 15.60
CA PHE A 190 4.11 4.18 15.05
C PHE A 190 4.66 5.60 14.93
N GLY A 191 3.84 6.62 14.73
CA GLY A 191 4.33 7.99 14.63
C GLY A 191 5.15 8.42 15.86
N LYS A 192 4.57 8.25 17.06
CA LYS A 192 5.29 8.56 18.31
C LYS A 192 6.42 7.57 18.61
N ALA A 193 6.28 6.32 18.20
CA ALA A 193 7.33 5.32 18.40
C ALA A 193 8.57 5.63 17.54
N PHE A 194 8.37 6.07 16.30
CA PHE A 194 9.43 6.47 15.38
C PHE A 194 10.13 7.74 15.83
N GLU A 195 9.38 8.74 16.30
CA GLU A 195 9.94 9.97 16.88
C GLU A 195 10.89 9.65 18.05
N LYS A 196 10.43 8.87 19.03
CA LYS A 196 11.27 8.45 20.17
C LYS A 196 12.47 7.60 19.77
N ALA A 197 12.31 6.73 18.76
CA ALA A 197 13.42 5.91 18.26
C ALA A 197 14.49 6.79 17.57
N ALA A 198 14.06 7.82 16.83
CA ALA A 198 14.94 8.78 16.18
C ALA A 198 15.69 9.65 17.19
N GLU A 199 14.99 10.16 18.22
CA GLU A 199 15.60 10.89 19.34
C GLU A 199 16.69 10.06 20.04
N ARG A 200 16.42 8.76 20.28
CA ARG A 200 17.38 7.88 20.96
C ARG A 200 18.68 7.68 20.19
N ILE A 201 18.63 7.71 18.86
CA ILE A 201 19.79 7.52 17.98
C ILE A 201 20.43 8.85 17.59
N ASN A 202 19.75 9.97 17.83
CA ASN A 202 20.09 11.28 17.27
C ASN A 202 20.26 11.20 15.74
N CYS A 203 19.31 10.58 15.04
CA CYS A 203 19.34 10.53 13.58
C CYS A 203 18.57 11.71 12.97
N ASP A 204 19.09 12.21 11.83
CA ASP A 204 18.39 13.19 11.02
C ASP A 204 17.18 12.50 10.39
N SER A 205 16.00 12.82 10.93
CA SER A 205 14.73 12.29 10.47
C SER A 205 13.84 13.42 9.97
N LYS A 206 13.12 13.15 8.88
CA LYS A 206 12.11 14.07 8.34
C LYS A 206 10.73 13.47 8.52
N CYS A 207 9.83 14.26 9.06
CA CYS A 207 8.42 13.91 9.27
C CYS A 207 7.53 15.01 8.66
N ASP A 208 7.72 15.27 7.36
CA ASP A 208 7.01 16.34 6.64
C ASP A 208 5.66 15.87 6.08
N TYR A 209 5.21 14.67 6.45
CA TYR A 209 3.96 14.08 5.96
C TYR A 209 2.80 14.36 6.91
N PHE A 210 1.59 14.51 6.36
CA PHE A 210 0.38 14.63 7.18
C PHE A 210 0.11 13.38 8.02
N ASP A 211 0.48 12.21 7.50
CA ASP A 211 0.41 10.96 8.24
C ASP A 211 1.74 10.69 8.95
N THR A 212 1.69 10.75 10.28
CA THR A 212 2.82 10.47 11.18
C THR A 212 3.33 9.03 11.10
N SER A 213 2.59 8.11 10.46
CA SER A 213 3.03 6.73 10.28
C SER A 213 4.20 6.58 9.30
N TYR A 214 4.53 7.64 8.57
CA TYR A 214 5.66 7.71 7.66
C TYR A 214 6.81 8.49 8.26
N PHE A 215 8.01 7.96 8.09
CA PHE A 215 9.25 8.60 8.52
C PHE A 215 10.28 8.51 7.40
N GLU A 216 11.06 9.56 7.19
CA GLU A 216 12.18 9.53 6.27
C GLU A 216 13.48 9.63 7.05
N ILE A 217 14.40 8.69 6.78
CA ILE A 217 15.72 8.64 7.43
C ILE A 217 16.81 8.34 6.39
N HIS A 218 18.06 8.52 6.77
CA HIS A 218 19.18 8.03 5.96
C HIS A 218 19.26 6.50 5.99
N THR A 219 19.52 5.90 4.82
CA THR A 219 19.61 4.44 4.66
C THR A 219 20.70 3.83 5.56
N LYS A 220 21.75 4.60 5.89
CA LYS A 220 22.85 4.20 6.78
C LYS A 220 22.41 3.96 8.23
N ASP A 221 21.40 4.70 8.69
CA ASP A 221 20.93 4.65 10.08
C ASP A 221 19.80 3.63 10.29
N ARG A 222 19.28 3.04 9.21
CA ARG A 222 18.13 2.12 9.24
C ARG A 222 18.30 0.94 10.19
N THR A 223 19.48 0.32 10.22
CA THR A 223 19.74 -0.83 11.10
C THR A 223 19.67 -0.42 12.57
N ARG A 224 20.41 0.64 12.95
CA ARG A 224 20.38 1.22 14.30
C ARG A 224 18.96 1.63 14.69
N PHE A 225 18.21 2.22 13.75
CA PHE A 225 16.82 2.62 13.94
C PHE A 225 15.92 1.44 14.28
N PHE A 226 16.02 0.32 13.55
CA PHE A 226 15.25 -0.88 13.86
C PHE A 226 15.64 -1.50 15.21
N ASP A 227 16.92 -1.46 15.58
CA ASP A 227 17.39 -1.94 16.88
C ASP A 227 16.81 -1.10 18.03
N ALA A 228 16.84 0.23 17.93
CA ALA A 228 16.26 1.12 18.93
C ALA A 228 14.74 0.99 19.03
N LEU A 229 14.07 0.83 17.88
CA LEU A 229 12.62 0.60 17.82
C LEU A 229 12.25 -0.73 18.48
N THR A 230 13.04 -1.78 18.23
CA THR A 230 12.86 -3.09 18.88
C THR A 230 13.00 -2.97 20.39
N ALA A 231 14.02 -2.24 20.86
CA ALA A 231 14.23 -2.00 22.29
C ALA A 231 13.17 -1.08 22.95
N LEU A 232 12.38 -0.34 22.17
CA LEU A 232 11.31 0.53 22.67
C LEU A 232 9.96 -0.20 22.74
N LEU A 233 9.73 -1.16 21.84
CA LEU A 233 8.49 -1.93 21.71
C LEU A 233 8.54 -3.29 22.41
N SER A 234 9.72 -3.72 22.89
CA SER A 234 9.89 -4.91 23.74
C SER A 234 9.59 -4.59 25.20
#